data_AF-A0A2E7D993-F1
#
_entry.id   AF-A0A2E7D993-F1
#
_cell.length_a   1.000
_cell.length_b   1.000
_cell.length_c   1.000
_cell.angle_alpha   90.00
_cell.angle_beta   90.00
_cell.angle_gamma   90.00
#
_symmetry.space_group_name_H-M   'P 1'
#
loop_
_entity.id
_entity.type
_entity.pdbx_description
1 polymer ?
#
loop_
_entity_poly.entity_id
_entity_poly.type
_entity_poly.pdbx_seq_one_letter_code
_entity_poly.pdbx_strand_id
1 'polypeptide(L)'
;MDAEEFDRLLDEAAGSKEGPTKIAILEEAVRLADSANDVEAGITARTSLVQAATFGGAAEKALVAYAWLTAKYDEDPDYFGGYGSHTFHWQMKWTLGSLSDFPGISREQIESMYEDAEKRF
;
A
#
# COMPACT_ATOMS: atom_id res chain seq x y z
N MET A 1 -19.65 5.12 0.75
CA MET A 1 -19.10 3.75 0.65
C MET A 1 -20.11 2.78 1.21
N ASP A 2 -20.25 1.58 0.64
CA ASP A 2 -20.87 0.48 1.36
C ASP A 2 -19.86 -0.03 2.39
N ALA A 3 -20.02 0.38 3.65
CA ALA A 3 -19.06 0.09 4.71
C ALA A 3 -19.05 -1.40 5.08
N GLU A 4 -20.21 -2.06 5.01
CA GLU A 4 -20.33 -3.50 5.32
C GLU A 4 -19.59 -4.32 4.26
N GLU A 5 -19.72 -3.94 2.98
CA GLU A 5 -18.95 -4.59 1.91
C GLU A 5 -17.45 -4.32 2.03
N PHE A 6 -17.04 -3.09 2.35
CA PHE A 6 -15.63 -2.76 2.54
C PHE A 6 -15.00 -3.57 3.67
N ASP A 7 -15.66 -3.64 4.82
CA ASP A 7 -15.19 -4.42 5.97
C ASP A 7 -15.14 -5.92 5.64
N ARG A 8 -16.16 -6.44 4.93
CA ARG A 8 -16.17 -7.83 4.46
C ARG A 8 -14.97 -8.16 3.58
N LEU A 9 -14.62 -7.27 2.64
CA LEU A 9 -13.45 -7.45 1.78
C LEU A 9 -12.14 -7.44 2.57
N LEU A 10 -12.00 -6.56 3.57
CA LEU A 10 -10.82 -6.53 4.42
C LEU A 10 -10.69 -7.80 5.26
N ASP A 11 -11.79 -8.29 5.84
CA ASP A 11 -11.81 -9.54 6.60
C ASP A 11 -11.46 -10.75 5.72
N GLU A 12 -12.01 -10.81 4.50
CA GLU A 12 -11.70 -11.86 3.53
C GLU A 12 -10.22 -11.82 3.12
N ALA A 13 -9.68 -10.62 2.88
CA ALA A 13 -8.27 -10.43 2.58
C ALA A 13 -7.38 -10.85 3.76
N ALA A 14 -7.77 -10.53 4.99
CA ALA A 14 -7.02 -10.91 6.20
C ALA A 14 -6.94 -12.43 6.39
N GLY A 15 -8.00 -13.16 6.03
CA GLY A 15 -8.02 -14.63 6.04
C GLY A 15 -7.30 -15.31 4.87
N SER A 16 -6.90 -14.56 3.85
CA SER A 16 -6.32 -15.08 2.62
C SER A 16 -4.79 -15.16 2.67
N LYS A 17 -4.22 -16.12 1.92
CA LYS A 17 -2.77 -16.17 1.71
C LYS A 17 -2.31 -15.00 0.83
N GLU A 18 -1.09 -14.53 1.05
CA GLU A 18 -0.45 -13.58 0.14
C GLU A 18 -0.38 -14.15 -1.28
N GLY A 19 -0.84 -13.37 -2.25
CA GLY A 19 -0.95 -13.81 -3.64
C GLY A 19 -2.09 -13.16 -4.42
N PRO A 20 -2.31 -13.59 -5.68
CA PRO A 20 -3.22 -12.92 -6.60
C PRO A 20 -4.65 -12.74 -6.10
N THR A 21 -5.18 -13.72 -5.35
CA THR A 21 -6.53 -13.65 -4.77
C THR A 21 -6.65 -12.52 -3.76
N LYS A 22 -5.75 -12.47 -2.76
CA LYS A 22 -5.75 -11.42 -1.74
C LYS A 22 -5.53 -10.03 -2.35
N ILE A 23 -4.65 -9.94 -3.35
CA ILE A 23 -4.42 -8.71 -4.12
C ILE A 23 -5.71 -8.24 -4.79
N ALA A 24 -6.43 -9.13 -5.48
CA ALA A 24 -7.67 -8.77 -6.18
C ALA A 24 -8.78 -8.27 -5.23
N ILE A 25 -8.92 -8.91 -4.05
CA ILE A 25 -9.85 -8.49 -3.00
C ILE A 25 -9.51 -7.07 -2.52
N LEU A 26 -8.23 -6.82 -2.22
CA LEU A 26 -7.77 -5.51 -1.75
C LEU A 26 -7.89 -4.42 -2.82
N GLU A 27 -7.74 -4.76 -4.10
CA GLU A 27 -8.01 -3.82 -5.21
C GLU A 27 -9.49 -3.44 -5.28
N GLU A 28 -10.42 -4.33 -4.94
CA GLU A 28 -11.85 -3.98 -4.82
C GLU A 28 -12.09 -3.07 -3.60
N ALA A 29 -11.51 -3.38 -2.44
CA ALA A 29 -11.61 -2.53 -1.26
C ALA A 29 -11.08 -1.10 -1.56
N VAL A 30 -9.96 -1.00 -2.28
CA VAL A 30 -9.43 0.27 -2.79
C VAL A 30 -10.43 0.99 -3.69
N ARG A 31 -11.06 0.29 -4.65
CA ARG A 31 -12.07 0.89 -5.54
C ARG A 31 -13.25 1.45 -4.75
N LEU A 32 -13.73 0.74 -3.72
CA LEU A 32 -14.82 1.20 -2.88
C LEU A 32 -14.45 2.47 -2.11
N ALA A 33 -13.28 2.50 -1.48
CA ALA A 33 -12.78 3.68 -0.77
C ALA A 33 -12.63 4.89 -1.71
N ASP A 34 -12.01 4.69 -2.87
CA ASP A 34 -11.81 5.75 -3.88
C ASP A 34 -13.16 6.29 -4.38
N SER A 35 -14.13 5.42 -4.67
CA SER A 35 -15.46 5.83 -5.14
C SER A 35 -16.22 6.67 -4.12
N ALA A 36 -15.90 6.52 -2.83
CA ALA A 36 -16.48 7.25 -1.73
C ALA A 36 -15.69 8.51 -1.34
N ASN A 37 -14.50 8.72 -1.92
CA ASN A 37 -13.51 9.71 -1.46
C ASN A 37 -13.17 9.53 0.03
N ASP A 38 -13.15 8.29 0.52
CA ASP A 38 -12.81 7.98 1.90
C ASP A 38 -11.30 7.72 2.03
N VAL A 39 -10.58 8.74 2.54
CA VAL A 39 -9.11 8.71 2.63
C VAL A 39 -8.64 7.69 3.66
N GLU A 40 -9.30 7.58 4.81
CA GLU A 40 -8.91 6.66 5.88
C GLU A 40 -9.11 5.19 5.46
N ALA A 41 -10.24 4.90 4.81
CA ALA A 41 -10.48 3.60 4.18
C ALA A 41 -9.45 3.32 3.08
N GLY A 42 -9.12 4.33 2.28
CA GLY A 42 -8.11 4.24 1.22
C GLY A 42 -6.71 3.92 1.75
N ILE A 43 -6.31 4.55 2.87
CA ILE A 43 -5.06 4.27 3.57
C ILE A 43 -5.06 2.83 4.08
N THR A 44 -6.16 2.40 4.72
CA THR A 44 -6.29 1.05 5.29
C THR A 44 -6.15 -0.03 4.22
N ALA A 45 -6.91 0.07 3.13
CA ALA A 45 -6.89 -0.91 2.06
C ALA A 45 -5.52 -0.95 1.34
N ARG A 46 -4.92 0.21 1.06
CA ARG A 46 -3.60 0.29 0.38
C ARG A 46 -2.46 -0.19 1.27
N THR A 47 -2.53 0.02 2.57
CA THR A 47 -1.55 -0.52 3.54
C THR A 47 -1.50 -2.05 3.47
N SER A 48 -2.65 -2.71 3.43
CA SER A 48 -2.74 -4.16 3.23
C SER A 48 -2.34 -4.59 1.81
N LEU A 49 -2.68 -3.79 0.79
CA LEU A 49 -2.34 -4.09 -0.60
C LEU A 49 -0.83 -4.06 -0.84
N VAL A 50 -0.10 -3.11 -0.25
CA VAL A 50 1.37 -3.06 -0.34
C VAL A 50 1.97 -4.37 0.18
N GLN A 51 1.54 -4.85 1.35
CA GLN A 51 2.02 -6.11 1.89
C GLN A 51 1.70 -7.30 0.95
N ALA A 52 0.45 -7.41 0.53
CA ALA A 52 0.01 -8.54 -0.30
C ALA A 52 0.66 -8.55 -1.69
N ALA A 53 0.86 -7.38 -2.29
CA ALA A 53 1.50 -7.23 -3.57
C ALA A 53 3.00 -7.51 -3.51
N THR A 54 3.69 -7.05 -2.45
CA THR A 54 5.11 -7.34 -2.22
C THR A 54 5.35 -8.83 -2.04
N PHE A 55 4.62 -9.51 -1.16
CA PHE A 55 4.84 -10.94 -0.90
C PHE A 55 4.12 -11.87 -1.90
N GLY A 56 3.16 -11.33 -2.67
CA GLY A 56 2.42 -12.04 -3.70
C GLY A 56 3.02 -11.96 -5.11
N GLY A 57 4.17 -11.32 -5.28
CA GLY A 57 4.88 -11.26 -6.56
C GLY A 57 4.42 -10.15 -7.52
N ALA A 58 3.71 -9.14 -7.03
CA ALA A 58 3.10 -8.07 -7.82
C ALA A 58 3.68 -6.68 -7.48
N ALA A 59 5.01 -6.52 -7.57
CA ALA A 59 5.69 -5.30 -7.12
C ALA A 59 5.21 -4.00 -7.77
N GLU A 60 4.83 -4.02 -9.05
CA GLU A 60 4.22 -2.85 -9.72
C GLU A 60 3.00 -2.33 -8.97
N LYS A 61 2.14 -3.23 -8.47
CA LYS A 61 0.96 -2.87 -7.68
C LYS A 61 1.35 -2.35 -6.29
N ALA A 62 2.36 -2.95 -5.67
CA ALA A 62 2.90 -2.48 -4.39
C ALA A 62 3.42 -1.04 -4.53
N LEU A 63 4.17 -0.74 -5.59
CA LEU A 63 4.71 0.58 -5.89
C LEU A 63 3.62 1.62 -6.10
N VAL A 64 2.59 1.30 -6.90
CA VAL A 64 1.47 2.23 -7.13
C VAL A 64 0.72 2.54 -5.83
N ALA A 65 0.43 1.52 -5.02
CA ALA A 65 -0.23 1.71 -3.73
C ALA A 65 0.65 2.50 -2.75
N TYR A 66 1.94 2.21 -2.71
CA TYR A 66 2.91 2.88 -1.86
C TYR A 66 3.12 4.36 -2.24
N ALA A 67 3.19 4.67 -3.53
CA ALA A 67 3.29 6.06 -4.01
C ALA A 67 2.07 6.89 -3.59
N TRP A 68 0.86 6.31 -3.62
CA TRP A 68 -0.35 6.97 -3.14
C TRP A 68 -0.30 7.22 -1.63
N LEU A 69 0.11 6.22 -0.84
CA LEU A 69 0.25 6.38 0.63
C LEU A 69 1.27 7.46 0.97
N THR A 70 2.39 7.51 0.25
CA THR A 70 3.42 8.55 0.43
C THR A 70 2.86 9.93 0.13
N ALA A 71 2.13 10.10 -0.98
CA ALA A 71 1.50 11.37 -1.31
C ALA A 71 0.48 11.82 -0.24
N LYS A 72 -0.25 10.88 0.36
CA LYS A 72 -1.18 11.20 1.46
C LYS A 72 -0.48 11.55 2.76
N TYR A 73 0.63 10.89 3.06
CA TYR A 73 1.45 11.22 4.21
C TYR A 73 2.09 12.61 4.05
N ASP A 74 2.56 12.95 2.84
CA ASP A 74 3.10 14.27 2.51
C ASP A 74 2.02 15.37 2.58
N GLU A 75 0.76 15.05 2.25
CA GLU A 75 -0.39 15.96 2.30
C GLU A 75 -0.82 16.26 3.74
N ASP A 76 -1.08 15.22 4.53
CA ASP A 76 -1.45 15.34 5.94
C ASP A 76 -1.12 14.03 6.71
N PRO A 77 -0.06 14.03 7.52
CA PRO A 77 0.31 12.88 8.35
C PRO A 77 -0.77 12.46 9.36
N ASP A 78 -1.69 13.35 9.74
CA ASP A 78 -2.71 13.06 10.74
C ASP A 78 -3.71 12.00 10.25
N TYR A 79 -3.87 11.83 8.93
CA TYR A 79 -4.69 10.75 8.35
C TYR A 79 -4.22 9.35 8.73
N PHE A 80 -2.94 9.18 9.08
CA PHE A 80 -2.37 7.90 9.47
C PHE A 80 -2.47 7.67 10.99
N GLY A 81 -2.72 8.72 11.77
CA GLY A 81 -2.64 8.70 13.22
C GLY A 81 -1.26 8.27 13.76
N GLY A 82 -1.14 8.18 15.09
CA GLY A 82 0.13 7.87 15.74
C GLY A 82 0.65 6.45 15.45
N TYR A 83 -0.24 5.45 15.46
CA TYR A 83 0.13 4.05 15.16
C TYR A 83 0.36 3.81 13.66
N GLY A 84 -0.47 4.40 12.79
CA GLY A 84 -0.33 4.23 11.34
C GLY A 84 0.90 4.93 10.77
N SER A 85 1.37 6.03 11.38
CA SER A 85 2.66 6.64 11.01
C SER A 85 3.84 5.69 11.25
N HIS A 86 3.86 4.97 12.37
CA HIS A 86 4.91 3.97 12.64
C HIS A 86 4.83 2.79 11.66
N THR A 87 3.62 2.29 11.40
CA THR A 87 3.37 1.22 10.42
C THR A 87 3.79 1.63 9.02
N PHE A 88 3.51 2.88 8.60
CA PHE A 88 3.93 3.42 7.32
C PHE A 88 5.45 3.41 7.15
N HIS A 89 6.20 3.95 8.11
CA HIS A 89 7.67 3.93 8.08
C HIS A 89 8.26 2.52 8.02
N TRP A 90 7.62 1.60 8.73
CA TRP A 90 8.04 0.21 8.74
C TRP A 90 7.77 -0.49 7.41
N GLN A 91 6.60 -0.26 6.81
CA GLN A 91 6.27 -0.76 5.48
C GLN A 91 7.16 -0.15 4.40
N MET A 92 7.48 1.14 4.48
CA MET A 92 8.42 1.80 3.58
C MET A 92 9.76 1.06 3.55
N LYS A 93 10.35 0.79 4.72
CA LYS A 93 11.66 0.16 4.83
C LYS A 93 11.74 -1.16 4.05
N TRP A 94 10.72 -2.00 4.17
CA TRP A 94 10.73 -3.32 3.55
C TRP A 94 10.25 -3.32 2.11
N THR A 95 9.34 -2.42 1.76
CA THR A 95 8.87 -2.27 0.38
C THR A 95 10.04 -1.87 -0.51
N LEU A 96 10.78 -0.82 -0.16
CA LEU A 96 11.98 -0.39 -0.90
C LEU A 96 13.05 -1.48 -0.93
N GLY A 97 13.30 -2.15 0.19
CA GLY A 97 14.27 -3.24 0.28
C GLY A 97 13.92 -4.47 -0.55
N SER A 98 12.63 -4.69 -0.86
CA SER A 98 12.17 -5.83 -1.68
C SER A 98 12.26 -5.58 -3.18
N LEU A 99 12.40 -4.32 -3.63
CA LEU A 99 12.32 -3.98 -5.05
C LEU A 99 13.41 -4.65 -5.90
N SER A 100 14.59 -4.91 -5.32
CA SER A 100 15.68 -5.60 -5.98
C SER A 100 15.37 -7.05 -6.37
N ASP A 101 14.35 -7.66 -5.75
CA ASP A 101 13.93 -9.04 -6.04
C ASP A 101 13.05 -9.11 -7.31
N PHE A 102 12.66 -7.97 -7.87
CA PHE A 102 11.77 -7.89 -9.03
C PHE A 102 12.52 -7.44 -10.29
N PRO A 103 12.81 -8.35 -11.23
CA PRO A 103 13.60 -8.04 -12.42
C PRO A 103 12.91 -7.07 -13.40
N GLY A 104 11.61 -6.80 -13.20
CA GLY A 104 10.87 -5.79 -13.97
C GLY A 104 11.15 -4.35 -13.53
N ILE A 105 11.74 -4.15 -12.34
CA ILE A 105 12.07 -2.82 -11.82
C ILE A 105 13.54 -2.54 -12.13
N SER A 106 13.79 -1.44 -12.85
CA SER A 106 15.16 -1.04 -13.18
C SER A 106 15.90 -0.51 -11.95
N ARG A 107 17.23 -0.58 -11.98
CA ARG A 107 18.07 -0.03 -10.91
C ARG A 107 17.83 1.46 -10.73
N GLU A 108 17.68 2.20 -11.82
CA GLU A 108 17.41 3.65 -11.81
C GLU A 108 16.07 3.97 -11.12
N GLN A 109 15.04 3.12 -11.31
CA GLN A 109 13.76 3.29 -10.60
C GLN A 109 13.92 3.07 -9.09
N ILE A 110 14.70 2.06 -8.69
CA ILE A 110 15.00 1.79 -7.27
C ILE A 110 15.76 2.98 -6.66
N GLU A 111 16.82 3.46 -7.32
CA GLU A 111 17.62 4.58 -6.85
C GLU A 111 16.79 5.86 -6.72
N SER A 112 15.95 6.18 -7.70
CA SER A 112 15.03 7.32 -7.63
C SER A 112 14.08 7.23 -6.43
N MET A 113 13.59 6.03 -6.09
CA MET A 113 12.70 5.86 -4.93
C MET A 113 13.43 6.01 -3.60
N TYR A 114 14.70 5.59 -3.52
CA TYR A 114 15.55 5.83 -2.36
C TYR A 114 15.87 7.33 -2.18
N GLU A 115 16.23 8.04 -3.24
CA GLU A 115 16.45 9.50 -3.19
C GLU A 115 15.20 10.25 -2.73
N ASP A 116 14.03 9.79 -3.15
CA ASP A 116 12.74 10.35 -2.75
C ASP A 116 12.41 10.06 -1.28
N ALA A 117 12.81 8.90 -0.76
CA ALA A 117 12.68 8.59 0.66
C ALA A 117 13.66 9.41 1.51
N GLU A 118 14.92 9.59 1.08
CA GLU A 118 15.93 10.40 1.77
C GLU A 118 15.57 11.89 1.88
N LYS A 119 14.81 12.43 0.92
CA LYS A 119 14.34 13.83 1.03
C LYS A 119 13.25 14.02 2.07
N ARG A 120 12.55 12.95 2.45
CA ARG A 120 11.40 12.97 3.37
C ARG A 120 11.79 12.69 4.82
N PHE A 121 12.94 12.03 5.05
CA PHE A 121 13.39 11.54 6.35
C PHE A 121 14.87 11.82 6.60
#